data_AF-A0A7V6CCU7-F1
#
_entry.id   AF-A0A7V6CCU7-F1
#
_cell.length_a   1.000
_cell.length_b   1.000
_cell.length_c   1.000
_cell.angle_alpha   90.00
_cell.angle_beta   90.00
_cell.angle_gamma   90.00
#
_symmetry.space_group_name_H-M   'P 1'
#
loop_
_entity.id
_entity.type
_entity.pdbx_description
1 polymer ?
#
loop_
_entity_poly.entity_id
_entity_poly.type
_entity_poly.pdbx_seq_one_letter_code
_entity_poly.pdbx_strand_id
1 'polypeptide(L)'
;MNATASSIPLNPARCDSAAAGTGPKPASRTAVHDERTSREHALAHCNRLFADLSAEKRVGWALRNLPERAVLSSSFGAQAAVSLHLLNSQCPGIPVIFIDTGYLFAETYHFVDELSGRLQLNLQ
;
A
#
# COMPACT_ATOMS: atom_id res chain seq x y z
N MET A 1 -2.67 -32.69 8.85
CA MET A 1 -4.06 -33.01 8.45
C MET A 1 -4.91 -31.81 8.85
N ASN A 2 -5.56 -31.02 8.01
CA ASN A 2 -5.67 -30.94 6.57
C ASN A 2 -5.95 -29.45 6.24
N ALA A 3 -5.50 -28.98 5.08
CA ALA A 3 -5.72 -27.61 4.61
C ALA A 3 -7.20 -27.40 4.24
N THR A 4 -7.75 -26.22 4.53
CA THR A 4 -9.04 -25.78 3.97
C THR A 4 -8.79 -24.55 3.10
N ALA A 5 -8.54 -24.77 1.82
CA ALA A 5 -8.52 -23.73 0.81
C ALA A 5 -9.95 -23.49 0.32
N SER A 6 -10.49 -22.32 0.60
CA SER A 6 -11.78 -21.87 0.05
C SER A 6 -11.55 -21.37 -1.37
N SER A 7 -12.09 -22.11 -2.35
CA SER A 7 -11.97 -21.84 -3.78
C SER A 7 -12.98 -20.78 -4.23
N ILE A 8 -12.51 -19.72 -4.88
CA ILE A 8 -13.35 -18.75 -5.59
C ILE A 8 -13.41 -19.20 -7.07
N PRO A 9 -14.61 -19.43 -7.66
CA PRO A 9 -14.71 -19.98 -9.01
C PRO A 9 -14.51 -18.91 -10.09
N LEU A 10 -13.56 -19.16 -11.00
CA LEU A 10 -13.48 -18.47 -12.30
C LEU A 10 -14.51 -19.09 -13.25
N ASN A 11 -15.42 -18.26 -13.75
CA ASN A 11 -16.50 -18.63 -14.67
C ASN A 11 -15.94 -19.02 -16.07
N PRO A 12 -16.21 -20.23 -16.59
CA PRO A 12 -15.74 -20.68 -17.88
C PRO A 12 -16.82 -20.47 -18.95
N ALA A 13 -16.82 -19.31 -19.61
CA ALA A 13 -17.73 -19.07 -20.74
C ALA A 13 -16.95 -18.98 -22.07
N ARG A 14 -16.89 -20.16 -22.71
CA ARG A 14 -17.08 -20.45 -24.16
C ARG A 14 -16.16 -19.78 -25.18
N CYS A 15 -15.29 -20.62 -25.76
CA CYS A 15 -14.60 -20.38 -27.01
C CYS A 15 -15.22 -21.28 -28.09
N ASP A 16 -16.10 -20.73 -28.93
CA ASP A 16 -16.59 -21.37 -30.15
C ASP A 16 -16.08 -20.59 -31.39
N SER A 17 -15.92 -21.32 -32.49
CA SER A 17 -14.89 -21.13 -33.52
C SER A 17 -15.16 -20.15 -34.69
N ALA A 18 -14.04 -19.68 -35.27
CA ALA A 18 -13.69 -19.51 -36.70
C ALA A 18 -14.36 -18.44 -37.60
N ALA A 19 -13.53 -17.54 -38.17
CA ALA A 19 -13.37 -17.29 -39.62
C ALA A 19 -12.34 -16.16 -39.89
N ALA A 20 -11.62 -16.25 -41.02
CA ALA A 20 -10.46 -15.45 -41.41
C ALA A 20 -10.77 -14.04 -41.95
N GLY A 21 -9.86 -13.08 -41.73
CA GLY A 21 -9.88 -11.76 -42.35
C GLY A 21 -8.71 -10.87 -41.92
N THR A 22 -8.06 -10.24 -42.90
CA THR A 22 -6.80 -9.46 -42.86
C THR A 22 -6.80 -8.18 -41.98
N GLY A 23 -5.73 -8.02 -41.18
CA GLY A 23 -5.31 -6.79 -40.46
C GLY A 23 -5.33 -6.89 -38.93
N PRO A 24 -4.69 -6.00 -38.13
CA PRO A 24 -3.45 -5.25 -38.30
C PRO A 24 -2.24 -5.97 -37.63
N LYS A 25 -1.02 -5.41 -37.79
CA LYS A 25 0.26 -5.82 -37.16
C LYS A 25 0.06 -6.39 -35.74
N PRO A 26 0.61 -7.58 -35.41
CA PRO A 26 0.32 -8.21 -34.11
C PRO A 26 0.74 -7.26 -33.00
N ALA A 27 -0.25 -6.83 -32.20
CA ALA A 27 -0.04 -6.20 -30.92
C ALA A 27 0.98 -7.05 -30.16
N SER A 28 1.97 -6.38 -29.57
CA SER A 28 3.09 -6.97 -28.85
C SER A 28 2.64 -8.21 -28.09
N ARG A 29 3.17 -9.37 -28.50
CA ARG A 29 2.91 -10.67 -27.88
C ARG A 29 3.04 -10.50 -26.36
N THR A 30 1.93 -10.56 -25.62
CA THR A 30 1.96 -10.55 -24.15
C THR A 30 2.85 -11.70 -23.74
N ALA A 31 4.07 -11.37 -23.30
CA ALA A 31 4.98 -12.38 -22.81
C ALA A 31 4.31 -12.99 -21.58
N VAL A 32 4.02 -14.29 -21.63
CA VAL A 32 3.53 -15.02 -20.47
C VAL A 32 4.69 -15.02 -19.48
N HIS A 33 4.49 -14.30 -18.38
CA HIS A 33 5.44 -14.22 -17.29
C HIS A 33 5.00 -15.17 -16.19
N ASP A 34 5.95 -15.78 -15.48
CA ASP A 34 5.64 -16.46 -14.23
C ASP A 34 5.09 -15.45 -13.19
N GLU A 35 4.58 -15.96 -12.07
CA GLU A 35 3.98 -15.13 -11.02
C GLU A 35 4.94 -14.07 -10.47
N ARG A 36 6.20 -14.45 -10.23
CA ARG A 36 7.22 -13.56 -9.66
C ARG A 36 7.52 -12.42 -10.63
N THR A 37 7.77 -12.75 -11.89
CA THR A 37 8.06 -11.76 -12.94
C THR A 37 6.87 -10.83 -13.15
N SER A 38 5.65 -11.36 -13.13
CA SER A 38 4.42 -10.55 -13.23
C SER A 38 4.29 -9.56 -12.08
N ARG A 39 4.59 -9.99 -10.84
CA ARG A 39 4.56 -9.13 -9.65
C ARG A 39 5.62 -8.04 -9.70
N GLU A 40 6.84 -8.38 -10.10
CA GLU A 40 7.94 -7.42 -10.26
C GLU A 40 7.59 -6.34 -11.31
N HIS A 41 6.98 -6.73 -12.43
CA HIS A 41 6.50 -5.79 -13.45
C HIS A 41 5.38 -4.87 -12.94
N ALA A 42 4.42 -5.42 -12.18
CA ALA A 42 3.34 -4.62 -11.58
C ALA A 42 3.88 -3.59 -10.58
N LEU A 43 4.80 -3.99 -9.70
CA LEU A 43 5.45 -3.09 -8.75
C LEU A 43 6.26 -1.99 -9.47
N ALA A 44 7.02 -2.36 -10.50
CA ALA A 44 7.79 -1.40 -11.29
C ALA A 44 6.88 -0.39 -12.00
N HIS A 45 5.72 -0.83 -12.50
CA HIS A 45 4.71 0.05 -13.09
C HIS A 45 4.13 1.03 -12.06
N CYS A 46 3.69 0.53 -10.90
CA CYS A 46 3.17 1.38 -9.83
C CYS A 46 4.21 2.40 -9.34
N ASN A 47 5.48 1.99 -9.17
CA ASN A 47 6.55 2.89 -8.75
C ASN A 47 6.77 4.04 -9.74
N ARG A 48 6.71 3.77 -11.05
CA ARG A 48 6.79 4.83 -12.08
C ARG A 48 5.61 5.79 -11.98
N LEU A 49 4.39 5.26 -11.85
CA LEU A 49 3.20 6.10 -11.72
C LEU A 49 3.24 6.98 -10.46
N PHE A 50 3.71 6.44 -9.34
CA PHE A 50 3.71 7.16 -8.07
C PHE A 50 4.86 8.16 -7.94
N ALA A 51 5.95 8.00 -8.70
CA ALA A 51 7.09 8.92 -8.67
C ALA A 51 6.67 10.39 -8.85
N ASP A 52 5.71 10.66 -9.73
CA ASP A 52 5.24 12.01 -10.05
C ASP A 52 4.13 12.53 -9.11
N LEU A 53 3.64 11.69 -8.19
CA LEU A 53 2.61 12.07 -7.23
C LEU A 53 3.21 12.71 -5.97
N SER A 54 2.52 13.71 -5.43
CA SER A 54 2.81 14.24 -4.09
C SER A 54 2.54 13.18 -3.01
N ALA A 55 3.13 13.37 -1.83
CA ALA A 55 2.94 12.46 -0.70
C ALA A 55 1.46 12.29 -0.34
N GLU A 56 0.70 13.38 -0.35
CA GLU A 56 -0.74 13.39 -0.06
C GLU A 56 -1.51 12.54 -1.07
N LYS A 57 -1.18 12.69 -2.37
CA LYS A 57 -1.82 11.92 -3.44
C LYS A 57 -1.49 10.43 -3.36
N ARG A 58 -0.26 10.07 -3.00
CA ARG A 58 0.14 8.67 -2.80
C ARG A 58 -0.62 8.04 -1.63
N VAL A 59 -0.66 8.73 -0.50
CA VAL A 59 -1.41 8.27 0.69
C VAL A 59 -2.90 8.13 0.38
N GLY A 60 -3.51 9.15 -0.22
CA GLY A 60 -4.92 9.08 -0.60
C GLY A 60 -5.22 7.97 -1.60
N TRP A 61 -4.30 7.67 -2.53
CA TRP A 61 -4.44 6.53 -3.42
C TRP A 61 -4.38 5.21 -2.64
N ALA A 62 -3.38 5.03 -1.78
CA ALA A 62 -3.21 3.81 -1.00
C ALA A 62 -4.42 3.52 -0.09
N LEU A 63 -4.91 4.54 0.62
CA LEU A 63 -6.07 4.43 1.51
C LEU A 63 -7.37 4.02 0.79
N ARG A 64 -7.50 4.33 -0.51
CA ARG A 64 -8.69 3.98 -1.32
C ARG A 64 -8.59 2.64 -2.02
N ASN A 65 -7.38 2.17 -2.34
CA ASN A 65 -7.19 1.05 -3.27
C ASN A 65 -6.56 -0.20 -2.63
N LEU A 66 -5.92 -0.08 -1.47
CA LEU A 66 -5.33 -1.23 -0.79
C LEU A 66 -6.39 -1.89 0.12
N PRO A 67 -6.45 -3.24 0.15
CA PRO A 67 -7.53 -3.97 0.80
C PRO A 67 -7.40 -4.06 2.33
N GLU A 68 -6.23 -3.77 2.89
CA GLU A 68 -5.95 -3.93 4.32
C GLU A 68 -6.15 -2.63 5.11
N ARG A 69 -6.40 -2.76 6.42
CA ARG A 69 -6.49 -1.61 7.31
C ARG A 69 -5.10 -0.98 7.45
N ALA A 70 -4.96 0.24 6.94
CA ALA A 70 -3.72 0.99 7.02
C ALA A 70 -3.30 1.25 8.48
N VAL A 71 -2.00 1.15 8.72
CA VAL A 71 -1.34 1.54 9.97
C VAL A 71 -0.13 2.40 9.64
N LEU A 72 0.29 3.25 10.57
CA LEU A 72 1.50 4.04 10.46
C LEU A 72 2.49 3.61 11.53
N SER A 73 3.71 3.21 11.15
CA SER A 73 4.80 3.04 12.11
C SER A 73 5.63 4.31 12.19
N SER A 74 5.99 4.75 13.40
CA SER A 74 6.81 5.94 13.63
C SER A 74 7.78 5.71 14.78
N SER A 75 9.04 6.09 14.58
CA SER A 75 10.06 6.13 15.64
C SER A 75 10.08 7.44 16.43
N PHE A 76 9.20 8.39 16.09
CA PHE A 76 9.15 9.73 16.70
C PHE A 76 10.48 10.51 16.63
N GLY A 77 11.25 10.31 15.55
CA GLY A 77 12.42 11.13 15.27
C GLY A 77 12.08 12.59 14.90
N ALA A 78 13.11 13.41 14.67
CA ALA A 78 12.98 14.86 14.49
C ALA A 78 11.97 15.31 13.40
N GLN A 79 11.75 14.49 12.37
CA GLN A 79 10.86 14.81 11.24
C GLN A 79 9.54 14.01 11.27
N ALA A 80 9.28 13.23 12.33
CA ALA A 80 8.10 12.36 12.41
C ALA A 80 6.78 13.13 12.30
N ALA A 81 6.75 14.37 12.80
CA ALA A 81 5.57 15.23 12.79
C ALA A 81 4.97 15.40 11.38
N VAL A 82 5.79 15.41 10.32
CA VAL A 82 5.31 15.61 8.94
C VAL A 82 4.43 14.43 8.51
N SER A 83 4.96 13.21 8.59
CA SER A 83 4.23 12.00 8.18
C SER A 83 3.04 11.72 9.09
N LEU A 84 3.21 11.92 10.41
CA LEU A 84 2.13 11.76 11.39
C LEU A 84 0.97 12.70 11.10
N HIS A 85 1.26 13.98 10.88
CA HIS A 85 0.23 14.97 10.55
C HIS A 85 -0.44 14.67 9.21
N LEU A 86 0.33 14.32 8.17
CA LEU A 86 -0.20 14.06 6.83
C LEU A 86 -1.16 12.86 6.82
N LEU A 87 -0.78 11.73 7.45
CA LEU A 87 -1.63 10.55 7.47
C LEU A 87 -2.83 10.73 8.40
N ASN A 88 -2.65 11.30 9.59
CA ASN A 88 -3.77 11.49 10.52
C ASN A 88 -4.79 12.51 9.98
N SER A 89 -4.37 13.49 9.18
CA SER A 89 -5.30 14.44 8.53
C SER A 89 -6.15 13.78 7.44
N GLN A 90 -5.64 12.74 6.76
CA GLN A 90 -6.40 12.01 5.72
C GLN A 90 -7.16 10.80 6.26
N CYS A 91 -6.67 10.19 7.34
CA CYS A 91 -7.27 9.05 8.01
C CYS A 91 -7.22 9.27 9.53
N PRO A 92 -8.12 10.10 10.09
CA PRO A 92 -8.16 10.36 11.53
C PRO A 92 -8.34 9.07 12.32
N GLY A 93 -7.50 8.88 13.34
CA GLY A 93 -7.53 7.69 14.19
C GLY A 93 -6.82 6.47 13.59
N ILE A 94 -6.05 6.65 12.50
CA ILE A 94 -5.14 5.62 12.00
C ILE A 94 -4.23 5.12 13.13
N PRO A 95 -4.12 3.79 13.36
CA PRO A 95 -3.23 3.27 14.40
C PRO A 95 -1.79 3.67 14.13
N VAL A 96 -1.17 4.32 15.12
CA VAL A 96 0.26 4.68 15.09
C VAL A 96 1.02 3.69 15.97
N ILE A 97 1.90 2.91 15.37
CA ILE A 97 2.73 1.92 16.06
C ILE A 97 4.05 2.59 16.45
N PHE A 98 4.29 2.69 17.76
CA PHE A 98 5.56 3.11 18.33
C PHE A 98 6.24 1.94 19.04
N ILE A 99 7.53 1.76 18.79
CA ILE A 99 8.30 0.70 19.44
C ILE A 99 9.12 1.34 20.54
N ASP A 100 8.65 1.21 21.78
CA ASP A 100 9.42 1.58 22.96
C ASP A 100 10.44 0.48 23.30
N THR A 101 11.71 0.83 23.21
CA THR A 101 12.82 -0.07 23.56
C THR A 101 13.14 -0.06 25.05
N GLY A 102 12.60 0.91 25.81
CA GLY A 102 12.94 1.17 27.21
C GLY A 102 14.21 1.99 27.41
N TYR A 103 14.94 2.33 26.33
CA TYR A 103 16.22 3.06 26.39
C TYR A 103 16.22 4.36 25.59
N LEU A 104 15.04 4.88 25.26
CA LEU A 104 14.92 6.16 24.56
C LEU A 104 15.26 7.32 25.51
N PHE A 105 15.73 8.43 24.94
CA PHE A 105 15.99 9.65 25.71
C PHE A 105 14.70 10.17 26.36
N ALA A 106 14.80 10.80 27.53
CA ALA A 106 13.65 11.37 28.24
C ALA A 106 12.90 12.38 27.36
N GLU A 107 13.66 13.16 26.59
CA GLU A 107 13.18 14.12 25.60
C GLU A 107 12.34 13.47 24.50
N THR A 108 12.67 12.22 24.11
CA THR A 108 11.88 11.47 23.12
C THR A 108 10.51 11.13 23.68
N TYR A 109 10.41 10.67 24.93
CA TYR A 109 9.10 10.40 25.54
C TYR A 109 8.26 11.67 25.66
N HIS A 110 8.85 12.78 26.10
CA HIS A 110 8.16 14.06 26.14
C HIS A 110 7.69 14.51 24.75
N PHE A 111 8.51 14.30 23.71
CA PHE A 111 8.14 14.62 22.34
C PHE A 111 7.02 13.71 21.82
N VAL A 112 7.04 12.41 22.16
CA VAL A 112 5.96 11.47 21.83
C VAL A 112 4.66 11.92 22.47
N ASP A 113 4.66 12.24 23.76
CA ASP A 113 3.47 12.70 24.49
C ASP A 113 2.93 14.01 23.92
N GLU A 114 3.81 15.00 23.69
CA GLU A 114 3.45 16.30 23.13
C GLU A 114 2.82 16.13 21.75
N LEU A 115 3.48 15.39 20.85
CA LEU A 115 3.03 15.24 19.47
C LEU A 115 1.75 14.42 19.39
N SER A 116 1.62 13.38 20.23
CA SER A 116 0.41 12.55 20.32
C SER A 116 -0.79 13.37 20.80
N GLY A 117 -0.61 14.23 21.80
CA GLY A 117 -1.64 15.14 22.27
C GLY A 117 -2.03 16.19 21.23
N ARG A 118 -1.04 16.85 20.61
CA ARG A 118 -1.27 17.93 19.63
C ARG A 118 -1.94 17.44 18.36
N LEU A 119 -1.58 16.26 17.88
CA LEU A 119 -2.13 15.68 16.65
C LEU A 119 -3.31 14.73 16.91
N GLN A 120 -3.67 14.46 18.17
CA GLN A 120 -4.72 13.51 18.56
C GLN A 120 -4.48 12.12 17.96
N LEU A 121 -3.27 11.59 18.14
CA LEU A 121 -2.86 10.31 17.57
C LEU A 121 -3.50 9.13 18.31
N ASN A 122 -3.87 8.08 17.55
CA ASN A 122 -4.24 6.79 18.10
C ASN A 122 -2.98 5.92 18.31
N LEU A 123 -2.18 6.28 19.31
CA LEU A 123 -0.92 5.60 19.63
C LEU A 123 -1.17 4.20 20.21
N GLN A 124 -0.41 3.21 19.74
CA GLN A 124 -0.44 1.81 20.18
C GLN A 124 0.86 1.42 20.88
#